data_AF-L0E1K1-F1
#
_entry.id   AF-L0E1K1-F1
#
_cell.length_a   1.000
_cell.length_b   1.000
_cell.length_c   1.000
_cell.angle_alpha   90.00
_cell.angle_beta   90.00
_cell.angle_gamma   90.00
#
_symmetry.space_group_name_H-M   'P 1'
#
loop_
_entity.id
_entity.type
_entity.pdbx_description
1 polymer ?
#
loop_
_entity_poly.entity_id
_entity_poly.type
_entity_poly.pdbx_seq_one_letter_code
_entity_poly.pdbx_strand_id
1 'polypeptide(L)'
;MRTEAALPHRHGRDRVAAVVGTAWDEPEDDAANIAWAREAWQDLKAFSTGGAYINFQTEDEGSERMEAALGPALQRLAEIKQRWDPDNRFRVNRNIPPSGKGHG
;
A
#
# COMPACT_ATOMS: atom_id res chain seq x y z
N MET A 1 6.53 -24.04 15.19
CA MET A 1 6.73 -22.58 15.15
C MET A 1 6.84 -22.17 13.68
N ARG A 2 5.75 -21.74 13.04
CA ARG A 2 5.76 -21.32 11.64
C ARG A 2 5.89 -19.80 11.59
N THR A 3 6.91 -19.31 10.90
CA THR A 3 7.12 -17.90 10.58
C THR A 3 6.00 -17.40 9.66
N GLU A 4 5.07 -16.64 10.22
CA GLU A 4 4.03 -15.94 9.46
C GLU A 4 4.69 -14.69 8.85
N ALA A 5 5.06 -14.80 7.57
CA ALA A 5 5.55 -13.65 6.80
C ALA A 5 4.38 -12.74 6.44
N ALA A 6 4.58 -11.42 6.60
CA ALA A 6 3.59 -10.34 6.62
C ALA A 6 2.79 -10.06 5.32
N LEU A 7 2.58 -11.06 4.46
CA LEU A 7 1.78 -10.92 3.25
C LEU A 7 0.50 -11.75 3.39
N PRO A 8 -0.67 -11.12 3.65
CA PRO A 8 -1.93 -11.83 3.90
C PRO A 8 -2.52 -12.52 2.65
N HIS A 9 -2.05 -12.21 1.44
CA HIS A 9 -2.64 -12.70 0.18
C HIS A 9 -1.97 -13.98 -0.37
N ARG A 10 -1.91 -15.06 0.42
CA ARG A 10 -1.17 -16.31 0.03
C ARG A 10 -2.03 -17.49 -0.42
N HIS A 11 -3.36 -17.40 -0.41
CA HIS A 11 -4.22 -18.55 -0.73
C HIS A 11 -5.30 -18.25 -1.78
N GLY A 12 -5.32 -19.09 -2.82
CA GLY A 12 -6.22 -19.07 -3.98
C GLY A 12 -5.43 -19.18 -5.28
N ARG A 13 -5.54 -20.33 -5.98
CA ARG A 13 -4.83 -20.61 -7.24
C ARG A 13 -5.33 -19.72 -8.41
N ASP A 14 -6.38 -18.94 -8.18
CA ASP A 14 -7.12 -18.15 -9.17
C ASP A 14 -7.08 -16.63 -8.90
N ARG A 15 -6.11 -16.15 -8.09
CA ARG A 15 -5.93 -14.71 -7.85
C ARG A 15 -4.93 -14.12 -8.85
N VAL A 16 -5.33 -13.05 -9.54
CA VAL A 16 -4.47 -12.30 -10.48
C VAL A 16 -4.13 -10.95 -9.87
N ALA A 17 -2.88 -10.51 -10.06
CA ALA A 17 -2.47 -9.14 -9.79
C ALA A 17 -2.57 -8.34 -11.09
N ALA A 18 -3.46 -7.34 -11.13
CA ALA A 18 -3.53 -6.39 -12.23
C ALA A 18 -2.64 -5.18 -11.93
N VAL A 19 -1.80 -4.79 -12.88
CA VAL A 19 -0.93 -3.61 -12.79
C VAL A 19 -1.25 -2.71 -13.98
N VAL A 20 -1.59 -1.45 -13.70
CA VAL A 20 -1.74 -0.40 -14.72
C VAL A 20 -0.43 0.38 -14.76
N GLY A 21 0.21 0.41 -15.91
CA GLY A 21 1.44 1.16 -16.13
C GLY A 21 1.34 1.98 -17.40
N THR A 22 1.77 3.23 -17.33
CA THR A 22 1.88 4.16 -18.45
C THR A 22 3.33 4.61 -18.59
N ALA A 23 3.74 4.90 -19.82
CA ALA A 23 5.06 5.43 -20.14
C ALA A 23 4.93 6.36 -21.35
N TRP A 24 5.59 7.51 -21.29
CA TRP A 24 5.59 8.55 -22.32
C TRP A 24 6.91 9.32 -22.26
N ASP A 25 7.26 10.01 -23.35
CA ASP A 25 8.56 10.67 -23.50
C ASP A 25 8.50 12.17 -23.19
N GLU A 26 7.42 12.84 -23.58
CA GLU A 26 7.30 14.31 -23.50
C GLU A 26 6.63 14.75 -22.20
N PRO A 27 7.23 15.67 -21.41
CA PRO A 27 6.63 16.12 -20.14
C PRO A 27 5.23 16.75 -20.29
N GLU A 28 4.91 17.29 -21.46
CA GLU A 28 3.59 17.87 -21.75
C GLU A 28 2.46 16.82 -21.68
N ASP A 29 2.80 15.54 -21.84
CA ASP A 29 1.86 14.43 -21.80
C ASP A 29 1.58 13.91 -20.38
N ASP A 30 2.24 14.45 -19.34
CA ASP A 30 2.11 14.03 -17.95
C ASP A 30 0.64 14.01 -17.50
N ALA A 31 -0.06 15.13 -17.67
CA ALA A 31 -1.41 15.30 -17.17
C ALA A 31 -2.39 14.30 -17.79
N ALA A 32 -2.28 14.06 -19.10
CA ALA A 32 -3.15 13.17 -19.83
C ALA A 32 -2.91 11.70 -19.43
N ASN A 33 -1.64 11.28 -19.35
CA ASN A 33 -1.29 9.89 -19.01
C ASN A 33 -1.58 9.58 -17.54
N ILE A 34 -1.33 10.52 -16.63
CA ILE A 34 -1.67 10.37 -15.21
C ILE A 34 -3.20 10.24 -15.04
N ALA A 35 -3.98 11.07 -15.73
CA ALA A 35 -5.44 11.00 -15.67
C ALA A 35 -5.96 9.65 -16.16
N TRP A 36 -5.50 9.20 -17.34
CA TRP A 36 -5.88 7.90 -17.90
C TRP A 36 -5.54 6.74 -16.95
N ALA A 37 -4.35 6.73 -16.36
CA ALA A 37 -3.94 5.66 -15.44
C ALA A 37 -4.84 5.60 -14.20
N ARG A 38 -5.28 6.75 -13.68
CA ARG A 38 -6.20 6.82 -12.54
C ARG A 38 -7.59 6.33 -12.89
N GLU A 39 -8.11 6.73 -14.05
CA GLU A 39 -9.42 6.30 -14.55
C GLU A 39 -9.45 4.78 -14.77
N ALA A 40 -8.46 4.25 -15.50
CA ALA A 40 -8.32 2.82 -15.73
C ALA A 40 -8.23 2.02 -14.40
N TRP A 41 -7.51 2.56 -13.40
CA TRP A 41 -7.48 1.96 -12.07
C TRP A 41 -8.85 1.96 -11.39
N GLN A 42 -9.60 3.07 -11.46
CA GLN A 42 -10.94 3.16 -10.87
C GLN A 42 -11.90 2.16 -11.49
N ASP A 43 -11.87 2.01 -12.82
CA ASP A 43 -12.71 1.05 -13.55
C ASP A 43 -12.36 -0.40 -13.16
N LEU A 44 -11.07 -0.72 -13.09
CA LEU A 44 -10.60 -2.06 -12.71
C LEU A 44 -10.87 -2.38 -11.23
N LYS A 45 -10.91 -1.37 -10.35
CA LYS A 45 -11.16 -1.55 -8.91
C LYS A 45 -12.47 -2.28 -8.63
N ALA A 46 -13.50 -2.07 -9.46
CA ALA A 46 -14.80 -2.73 -9.31
C ALA A 46 -14.74 -4.26 -9.40
N PHE A 47 -13.72 -4.81 -10.08
CA PHE A 47 -13.51 -6.25 -10.25
C PHE A 47 -12.49 -6.82 -9.25
N SER A 48 -11.93 -5.97 -8.38
CA SER A 48 -10.90 -6.37 -7.42
C SER A 48 -11.49 -7.00 -6.17
N THR A 49 -10.70 -7.88 -5.54
CA THR A 49 -10.97 -8.39 -4.19
C THR A 49 -10.64 -7.38 -3.08
N GLY A 50 -10.21 -6.17 -3.45
CA GLY A 50 -9.80 -5.11 -2.52
C GLY A 50 -8.39 -5.24 -1.97
N GLY A 51 -7.66 -6.33 -2.29
CA GLY A 51 -6.26 -6.49 -1.92
C GLY A 51 -5.35 -5.51 -2.65
N ALA A 52 -4.40 -4.92 -1.92
CA ALA A 52 -3.40 -4.01 -2.47
C ALA A 52 -2.00 -4.54 -2.17
N TYR A 53 -1.12 -4.55 -3.17
CA TYR A 53 0.28 -4.92 -2.96
C TYR A 53 1.08 -3.69 -2.56
N ILE A 54 1.73 -3.73 -1.41
CA ILE A 54 2.44 -2.57 -0.86
C ILE A 54 3.58 -2.09 -1.77
N ASN A 55 4.14 -2.89 -2.68
CA ASN A 55 5.18 -2.35 -3.59
C ASN A 55 4.61 -1.56 -4.78
N PHE A 56 3.30 -1.57 -5.01
CA PHE A 56 2.64 -0.86 -6.12
C PHE A 56 1.54 0.09 -5.61
N GLN A 57 1.91 1.15 -4.92
CA GLN A 57 0.99 2.25 -4.58
C GLN A 57 1.65 3.57 -4.97
N THR A 58 0.85 4.49 -5.51
CA THR A 58 1.27 5.84 -5.92
C THR A 58 1.37 6.78 -4.72
N GLU A 59 2.03 7.95 -4.87
CA GLU A 59 2.25 8.90 -3.76
C GLU A 59 0.95 9.44 -3.14
N ASP A 60 -0.15 9.47 -3.89
CA ASP A 60 -1.43 10.03 -3.42
C ASP A 60 -2.28 9.07 -2.59
N GLU A 61 -1.73 7.91 -2.25
CA GLU A 61 -2.49 6.82 -1.66
C GLU A 61 -2.28 6.79 -0.15
N GLY A 62 -3.21 7.44 0.57
CA GLY A 62 -3.18 7.62 2.02
C GLY A 62 -3.48 6.36 2.85
N SER A 63 -3.77 6.57 4.14
CA SER A 63 -3.93 5.54 5.18
C SER A 63 -4.86 4.37 4.82
N GLU A 64 -5.91 4.62 4.03
CA GLU A 64 -6.88 3.60 3.58
C GLU A 64 -6.22 2.45 2.80
N ARG A 65 -5.16 2.71 2.03
CA ARG A 65 -4.44 1.66 1.29
C ARG A 65 -3.47 0.87 2.15
N MET A 66 -2.97 1.44 3.24
CA MET A 66 -2.20 0.71 4.24
C MET A 66 -3.08 -0.33 4.95
N GLU A 67 -4.32 0.04 5.28
CA GLU A 67 -5.32 -0.90 5.81
C GLU A 67 -5.69 -1.98 4.79
N ALA A 68 -5.90 -1.62 3.52
CA ALA A 68 -6.20 -2.60 2.46
C ALA A 68 -5.03 -3.58 2.20
N ALA A 69 -3.78 -3.14 2.34
CA ALA A 69 -2.59 -3.96 2.06
C ALA A 69 -2.16 -4.84 3.25
N LEU A 70 -2.19 -4.30 4.47
CA LEU A 70 -1.65 -4.94 5.66
C LEU A 70 -2.73 -5.44 6.62
N GLY A 71 -3.93 -4.83 6.58
CA GLY A 71 -5.08 -5.24 7.38
C GLY A 71 -4.73 -5.49 8.84
N PRO A 72 -5.07 -6.67 9.40
CA PRO A 72 -4.78 -7.01 10.80
C PRO A 72 -3.29 -6.93 11.20
N ALA A 73 -2.36 -7.00 10.23
CA ALA A 73 -0.93 -6.93 10.52
C ALA A 73 -0.48 -5.53 10.97
N LEU A 74 -1.26 -4.47 10.69
CA LEU A 74 -0.90 -3.09 11.06
C LEU A 74 -0.67 -2.92 12.56
N GLN A 75 -1.53 -3.51 13.40
CA GLN A 75 -1.39 -3.42 14.85
C GLN A 75 -0.06 -4.01 15.33
N ARG A 76 0.25 -5.22 14.88
CA ARG A 76 1.51 -5.90 15.21
C ARG A 76 2.73 -5.13 14.69
N LEU A 77 2.64 -4.55 13.48
CA LEU A 77 3.73 -3.75 12.92
C LEU A 77 3.95 -2.46 13.70
N ALA A 78 2.88 -1.80 14.18
CA ALA A 78 2.98 -0.63 15.04
C ALA A 78 3.63 -0.97 16.39
N GLU A 79 3.31 -2.12 16.99
CA GLU A 79 3.97 -2.62 18.21
C GLU A 79 5.45 -2.93 17.99
N ILE A 80 5.80 -3.58 16.87
CA ILE A 80 7.19 -3.83 16.48
C ILE A 80 7.93 -2.50 16.30
N LYS A 81 7.32 -1.54 15.62
CA LYS A 81 7.94 -0.23 15.41
C LYS A 81 8.10 0.54 16.71
N GLN A 82 7.16 0.43 17.64
CA GLN A 82 7.32 0.99 18.99
C GLN A 82 8.55 0.42 19.72
N ARG A 83 8.85 -0.88 19.51
CA ARG A 83 10.01 -1.53 20.13
C ARG A 83 11.34 -1.12 19.49
N TRP A 84 11.38 -0.92 18.18
CA TRP A 84 12.63 -0.77 17.42
C TRP A 84 12.88 0.63 16.84
N ASP A 85 11.84 1.45 16.70
CA ASP A 85 11.89 2.82 16.18
C ASP A 85 10.84 3.72 16.89
N PRO A 86 10.94 3.88 18.23
CA PRO A 86 9.96 4.66 19.01
C PRO A 86 9.94 6.16 18.62
N ASP A 87 11.07 6.68 18.14
CA ASP A 87 11.21 8.05 17.67
C ASP A 87 10.66 8.27 16.24
N ASN A 88 10.26 7.20 15.56
CA ASN A 88 9.80 7.23 14.18
C ASN A 88 10.83 7.81 13.18
N ARG A 89 12.11 7.44 13.34
CA ARG A 89 13.23 7.86 12.47
C ARG A 89 13.05 7.31 11.05
N PHE A 90 12.55 6.09 10.90
CA PHE A 90 12.32 5.46 9.61
C PHE A 90 10.90 5.72 9.12
N ARG A 91 10.69 6.87 8.47
CA ARG A 91 9.36 7.36 8.07
C ARG A 91 9.24 7.80 6.61
N VAL A 92 10.27 7.54 5.80
CA VAL A 92 10.35 8.01 4.40
C VAL A 92 9.45 7.19 3.47
N ASN A 93 9.36 5.87 3.69
CA ASN A 93 8.50 4.99 2.91
C ASN A 93 7.27 4.63 3.74
N ARG A 94 6.06 4.84 3.19
CA ARG A 94 4.72 4.53 3.75
C ARG A 94 4.72 4.19 5.23
N ASN A 95 4.76 5.27 6.02
CA ASN A 95 5.04 5.22 7.43
C ASN A 95 3.88 4.61 8.24
N ILE A 96 4.18 3.61 9.07
CA ILE A 96 3.29 3.12 10.12
C ILE A 96 3.70 3.85 11.42
N PRO A 97 2.84 4.61 12.11
CA PRO A 97 3.23 5.26 13.36
C PRO A 97 3.41 4.25 14.51
N PRO A 98 4.36 4.46 15.44
CA PRO A 98 4.46 3.68 16.67
C PRO A 98 3.20 3.80 17.54
N SER A 99 2.78 2.71 18.19
CA SER A 99 1.55 2.66 18.99
C SER A 99 1.54 3.54 20.25
N GLY A 100 2.70 4.03 20.70
CA GLY A 100 2.85 4.82 21.92
C GLY A 100 2.58 6.33 21.79
N LYS A 101 2.32 6.86 20.59
CA LYS A 101 1.98 8.28 20.41
C LYS A 101 0.46 8.48 20.36
N GLY A 102 -0.16 8.53 21.54
CA GLY A 102 -1.41 9.25 21.72
C GLY A 102 -1.18 10.73 21.40
N HIS A 103 -2.11 11.33 20.67
CA HIS A 103 -2.12 12.77 20.42
C HIS A 103 -2.23 13.48 21.77
N GLY A 104 -1.18 14.22 22.13
CA GLY A 104 -1.23 15.29 23.13
C GLY A 104 -1.17 16.62 22.40
#